data_AF-N9ECR9-F1
#
_entry.id   AF-N9ECR9-F1
#
_cell.length_a   1.000
_cell.length_b   1.000
_cell.length_c   1.000
_cell.angle_alpha   90.00
_cell.angle_beta   90.00
_cell.angle_gamma   90.00
#
_symmetry.space_group_name_H-M   'P 1'
#
loop_
_entity.id
_entity.type
_entity.pdbx_description
1 polymer ?
#
loop_
_entity_poly.entity_id
_entity_poly.type
_entity_poly.pdbx_seq_one_letter_code
_entity_poly.pdbx_strand_id
1 'polypeptide(L)'
;MSRNQYSFAFIGCSIMLAIFLSCFSLWTTAKPPRDHHSTLTRASKMKIQIEIAGTEQPVFVTLESSPTTQDFIKQLPLSLKLSDYASSEKIATLPHRLSQQSAPKGYTGQAGDLTYYAPWGNLAIFYKDSDVGYANGLIFLGKIENLPKAFLSQSEFTVVIRQVK
;
A
#
# COMPACT_ATOMS: atom_id res chain seq x y z
N MET A 1 -30.70 34.64 -49.77
CA MET A 1 -30.15 35.13 -51.04
C MET A 1 -30.28 36.65 -51.06
N SER A 2 -29.18 37.36 -51.33
CA SER A 2 -29.03 38.81 -51.60
C SER A 2 -29.58 39.81 -50.57
N ARG A 3 -28.71 40.46 -49.79
CA ARG A 3 -28.04 41.77 -50.07
C ARG A 3 -28.77 42.89 -49.33
N ASN A 4 -28.11 43.47 -48.32
CA ASN A 4 -28.24 44.90 -48.05
C ASN A 4 -26.82 45.49 -48.04
N GLN A 5 -26.62 46.43 -48.95
CA GLN A 5 -25.37 47.10 -49.22
C GLN A 5 -25.40 48.50 -48.57
N TYR A 6 -24.32 48.78 -47.84
CA TYR A 6 -23.55 50.03 -47.70
C TYR A 6 -24.20 51.39 -48.02
N SER A 7 -24.01 52.38 -47.13
CA SER A 7 -23.34 53.62 -47.56
C SER A 7 -22.67 54.38 -46.40
N PHE A 8 -21.56 55.02 -46.80
CA PHE A 8 -20.51 55.72 -46.09
C PHE A 8 -20.92 57.03 -45.40
N ALA A 9 -20.18 57.41 -44.35
CA ALA A 9 -19.72 58.79 -44.18
C ALA A 9 -18.38 58.83 -43.41
N PHE A 10 -17.39 59.46 -44.06
CA PHE A 10 -16.07 59.83 -43.56
C PHE A 10 -16.16 60.84 -42.41
N ILE A 11 -15.15 60.89 -41.53
CA ILE A 11 -14.36 62.09 -41.17
C ILE A 11 -13.18 61.63 -40.30
N GLY A 12 -11.97 61.92 -40.74
CA GLY A 12 -10.74 61.63 -40.01
C GLY A 12 -10.37 62.73 -39.01
N CYS A 13 -9.43 62.41 -38.12
CA CYS A 13 -8.54 63.40 -37.54
C CYS A 13 -7.25 62.70 -37.08
N SER A 14 -6.14 63.10 -37.69
CA SER A 14 -4.76 62.75 -37.36
C SER A 14 -4.39 63.23 -35.96
N ILE A 15 -3.73 62.40 -35.13
CA ILE A 15 -2.63 62.88 -34.28
C ILE A 15 -1.55 61.78 -34.17
N MET A 16 -0.34 62.19 -34.56
CA MET A 16 0.96 61.56 -34.37
C MET A 16 1.25 61.12 -32.93
N LEU A 17 1.81 59.92 -32.76
CA LEU A 17 2.93 59.72 -31.82
C LEU A 17 3.74 58.48 -32.22
N ALA A 18 4.97 58.71 -32.67
CA ALA A 18 6.00 57.68 -32.82
C ALA A 18 6.47 57.23 -31.43
N ILE A 19 6.76 55.94 -31.23
CA ILE A 19 7.71 55.45 -30.21
C ILE A 19 8.07 53.97 -30.47
N PHE A 20 9.37 53.76 -30.68
CA PHE A 20 10.22 52.63 -30.32
C PHE A 20 10.02 51.23 -30.91
N LEU A 21 10.96 50.93 -31.80
CA LEU A 21 11.65 49.67 -32.03
C LEU A 21 11.81 48.81 -30.75
N SER A 22 11.23 47.61 -30.74
CA SER A 22 11.85 46.44 -30.10
C SER A 22 11.19 45.15 -30.58
N CYS A 23 12.01 44.25 -31.14
CA CYS A 23 11.68 42.83 -31.29
C CYS A 23 11.03 42.29 -30.02
N PHE A 24 9.77 41.87 -30.11
CA PHE A 24 9.21 40.94 -29.14
C PHE A 24 8.71 39.73 -29.92
N SER A 25 9.63 38.79 -30.13
CA SER A 25 9.29 37.42 -30.45
C SER A 25 8.26 36.96 -29.41
N LEU A 26 7.06 36.57 -29.88
CA LEU A 26 6.06 35.91 -29.04
C LEU A 26 6.67 34.63 -28.47
N TRP A 27 7.30 34.71 -27.30
CA TRP A 27 7.44 33.54 -26.45
C TRP A 27 6.10 33.33 -25.76
N THR A 28 5.28 32.49 -26.37
CA THR A 28 4.26 31.77 -25.60
C THR A 28 5.01 30.87 -24.62
N THR A 29 5.15 31.30 -23.37
CA THR A 29 5.49 30.36 -22.31
C THR A 29 4.29 29.45 -22.11
N ALA A 30 4.19 28.40 -22.93
CA ALA A 30 3.38 27.25 -22.60
C ALA A 30 3.98 26.70 -21.29
N LYS A 31 3.28 26.92 -20.18
CA LYS A 31 3.58 26.29 -18.90
C LYS A 31 3.65 24.79 -19.15
N PRO A 32 4.81 24.12 -18.96
CA PRO A 32 4.87 22.69 -19.18
C PRO A 32 3.81 22.02 -18.28
N PRO A 33 3.16 20.94 -18.75
CA PRO A 33 2.28 20.18 -17.91
C PRO A 33 3.05 19.86 -16.63
N ARG A 34 2.41 20.09 -15.48
CA ARG A 34 2.94 19.61 -14.21
C ARG A 34 3.05 18.11 -14.37
N ASP A 35 4.27 17.65 -14.59
CA ASP A 35 4.61 16.27 -14.35
C ASP A 35 4.21 16.01 -12.90
N HIS A 36 3.09 15.32 -12.72
CA HIS A 36 2.89 14.49 -11.55
C HIS A 36 3.92 13.37 -11.67
N HIS A 37 5.19 13.74 -11.54
CA HIS A 37 6.29 12.83 -11.35
C HIS A 37 5.85 12.00 -10.15
N SER A 38 5.58 10.73 -10.43
CA SER A 38 5.13 9.73 -9.48
C SER A 38 6.07 9.74 -8.27
N THR A 39 5.76 10.58 -7.29
CA THR A 39 6.27 10.52 -5.92
C THR A 39 5.59 9.38 -5.15
N LEU A 40 5.01 8.41 -5.87
CA LEU A 40 5.11 7.00 -5.54
C LEU A 40 6.57 6.55 -5.66
N THR A 41 7.41 7.23 -4.87
CA THR A 41 8.63 6.73 -4.24
C THR A 41 8.59 5.22 -4.24
N ARG A 42 9.59 4.56 -4.83
CA ARG A 42 9.89 3.14 -4.65
C ARG A 42 9.54 2.77 -3.20
N ALA A 43 8.32 2.27 -2.99
CA ALA A 43 7.88 1.90 -1.66
C ALA A 43 8.79 0.74 -1.32
N SER A 44 9.75 0.99 -0.44
CA SER A 44 10.60 -0.08 0.05
C SER A 44 9.64 -1.09 0.66
N LYS A 45 9.48 -2.24 0.01
CA LYS A 45 8.64 -3.31 0.55
C LYS A 45 9.19 -3.64 1.92
N MET A 46 8.36 -3.46 2.96
CA MET A 46 8.80 -3.64 4.33
C MET A 46 9.01 -5.14 4.56
N LYS A 47 10.19 -5.51 5.05
CA LYS A 47 10.51 -6.90 5.37
C LYS A 47 10.59 -7.10 6.88
N ILE A 48 10.05 -8.22 7.33
CA ILE A 48 10.24 -8.72 8.69
C ILE A 48 10.86 -10.11 8.63
N GLN A 49 11.48 -10.51 9.74
CA GLN A 49 11.94 -11.87 9.97
C GLN A 49 11.18 -12.48 11.14
N ILE A 50 10.89 -13.78 11.03
CA ILE A 50 10.27 -14.61 12.05
C ILE A 50 11.28 -15.70 12.41
N GLU A 51 11.78 -15.64 13.64
CA GLU A 51 12.66 -16.65 14.24
C GLU A 51 11.78 -17.69 14.94
N ILE A 52 11.86 -18.95 14.54
CA ILE A 52 11.09 -20.04 15.18
C ILE A 52 12.00 -20.72 16.21
N ALA A 53 11.53 -20.84 17.45
CA ALA A 53 12.29 -21.49 18.51
C ALA A 53 12.66 -22.93 18.12
N GLY A 54 13.94 -23.29 18.26
CA GLY A 54 14.45 -24.61 17.88
C GLY A 54 14.76 -24.77 16.38
N THR A 55 14.75 -23.68 15.60
CA THR A 55 15.20 -23.67 14.20
C THR A 55 16.34 -22.68 14.00
N GLU A 56 17.27 -22.99 13.09
CA GLU A 56 18.44 -22.13 12.82
C GLU A 56 18.16 -21.02 11.80
N GLN A 57 17.21 -21.24 10.89
CA GLN A 57 16.96 -20.34 9.76
C GLN A 57 15.73 -19.48 9.99
N PRO A 58 15.85 -18.14 9.94
CA PRO A 58 14.70 -17.27 10.04
C PRO A 58 13.84 -17.36 8.78
N VAL A 59 12.56 -17.02 8.94
CA VAL A 59 11.59 -16.91 7.86
C VAL A 59 11.40 -15.46 7.53
N PHE A 60 11.46 -15.09 6.25
CA PHE A 60 11.21 -13.72 5.82
C PHE A 60 9.78 -13.54 5.35
N VAL A 61 9.19 -12.39 5.68
CA VAL A 61 7.89 -11.97 5.20
C VAL A 61 8.02 -10.61 4.53
N THR A 62 7.50 -10.51 3.32
CA THR A 62 7.36 -9.24 2.61
C THR A 62 5.97 -8.68 2.89
N LEU A 63 5.92 -7.50 3.52
CA LEU A 63 4.68 -6.85 3.94
C LEU A 63 4.16 -5.85 2.91
N GLU A 64 2.84 -5.75 2.81
CA GLU A 64 2.15 -4.72 2.04
C GLU A 64 2.15 -3.37 2.78
N SER A 65 2.17 -2.28 2.03
CA SER A 65 2.12 -0.94 2.59
C SER A 65 0.68 -0.55 2.93
N SER A 66 0.29 -0.74 4.20
CA SER A 66 -1.03 -0.35 4.71
C SER A 66 -0.95 0.26 6.13
N PRO A 67 -1.96 1.03 6.57
CA PRO A 67 -2.05 1.48 7.96
C PRO A 67 -2.02 0.32 8.98
N THR A 68 -2.67 -0.81 8.65
CA THR A 68 -2.67 -2.03 9.48
C THR A 68 -1.24 -2.58 9.65
N THR A 69 -0.49 -2.68 8.56
CA THR A 69 0.90 -3.13 8.57
C THR A 69 1.80 -2.16 9.35
N GLN A 70 1.60 -0.85 9.19
CA GLN A 70 2.38 0.15 9.93
C GLN A 70 2.20 0.01 11.45
N ASP A 71 0.97 -0.24 11.91
CA ASP A 71 0.71 -0.47 13.33
C ASP A 71 1.30 -1.80 13.82
N PHE A 72 1.27 -2.85 13.00
CA PHE A 72 1.91 -4.12 13.34
C PHE A 72 3.42 -3.94 13.54
N ILE A 73 4.07 -3.23 12.61
CA ILE A 73 5.50 -2.93 12.62
C ILE A 73 5.91 -2.14 13.87
N LYS A 74 5.07 -1.22 14.36
CA LYS A 74 5.33 -0.45 15.60
C LYS A 74 5.35 -1.30 16.86
N GLN A 75 4.73 -2.49 16.84
CA GLN A 75 4.72 -3.41 17.97
C GLN A 75 5.96 -4.31 18.00
N LEU A 76 6.76 -4.36 16.92
CA LEU A 76 7.93 -5.21 16.85
C LEU A 76 9.09 -4.63 17.70
N PRO A 77 9.88 -5.48 18.39
CA PRO A 77 9.85 -6.95 18.31
C PRO A 77 8.75 -7.59 19.15
N LEU A 78 8.21 -8.71 18.68
CA LEU A 78 7.20 -9.50 19.40
C LEU A 78 7.71 -10.93 19.65
N SER A 79 7.43 -11.48 20.83
CA SER A 79 7.54 -12.91 21.09
C SER A 79 6.13 -13.48 21.27
N LEU A 80 5.74 -14.42 20.41
CA LEU A 80 4.38 -14.95 20.34
C LEU A 80 4.41 -16.47 20.41
N LYS A 81 3.51 -17.06 21.20
CA LYS A 81 3.21 -18.49 21.13
C LYS A 81 2.12 -18.72 20.09
N LEU A 82 2.48 -19.31 18.96
CA LEU A 82 1.56 -19.66 17.89
C LEU A 82 0.89 -21.00 18.18
N SER A 83 -0.41 -21.11 17.90
CA SER A 83 -1.19 -22.34 18.08
C SER A 83 -1.95 -22.69 16.80
N ASP A 84 -2.15 -23.97 16.54
CA ASP A 84 -2.97 -24.46 15.44
C ASP A 84 -4.41 -24.00 15.58
N TYR A 85 -4.97 -23.52 14.47
CA TYR A 85 -6.37 -23.21 14.37
C TYR A 85 -6.91 -23.69 13.01
N ALA A 86 -8.06 -24.36 13.08
CA ALA A 86 -8.77 -24.92 11.92
C ALA A 86 -7.89 -25.76 10.97
N SER A 87 -6.77 -26.31 11.46
CA SER A 87 -5.83 -27.13 10.67
C SER A 87 -5.35 -26.52 9.35
N SER A 88 -5.39 -25.19 9.25
CA SER A 88 -5.02 -24.37 8.09
C SER A 88 -4.16 -23.16 8.44
N GLU A 89 -4.27 -22.65 9.68
CA GLU A 89 -3.53 -21.47 10.13
C GLU A 89 -2.94 -21.63 11.54
N LYS A 90 -1.88 -20.85 11.80
CA LYS A 90 -1.31 -20.65 13.12
C LYS A 90 -1.67 -19.27 13.64
N ILE A 91 -2.22 -19.18 14.84
CA ILE A 91 -2.70 -17.91 15.40
C ILE A 91 -2.02 -17.53 16.71
N ALA A 92 -1.91 -16.22 16.97
CA ALA A 92 -1.59 -15.67 18.28
C ALA A 92 -2.25 -14.29 18.46
N THR A 93 -2.65 -13.98 19.69
CA THR A 93 -3.20 -12.66 20.03
C THR A 93 -2.09 -11.61 20.03
N LEU A 94 -2.35 -10.44 19.45
CA LEU A 94 -1.43 -9.30 19.50
C LEU A 94 -1.63 -8.48 20.80
N PRO A 95 -0.57 -7.85 21.35
CA PRO A 95 -0.69 -6.99 22.53
C PRO A 95 -1.66 -5.82 22.35
N HIS A 96 -1.70 -5.24 21.14
CA HIS A 96 -2.61 -4.16 20.78
C HIS A 96 -3.30 -4.44 19.44
N ARG A 97 -4.57 -4.02 19.34
CA ARG A 97 -5.34 -4.07 18.08
C ARG A 97 -4.68 -3.19 17.03
N LEU A 98 -4.73 -3.63 15.78
CA LEU A 98 -4.22 -2.88 14.62
C LEU A 98 -5.31 -1.99 14.03
N SER A 99 -4.91 -0.89 13.38
CA SER A 99 -5.82 -0.07 12.58
C SER A 99 -6.51 -0.89 11.48
N GLN A 100 -7.80 -0.61 11.27
CA GLN A 100 -8.58 -1.13 10.14
C GLN A 100 -8.84 -0.04 9.09
N GLN A 101 -8.16 1.11 9.19
CA GLN A 101 -8.33 2.22 8.27
C GLN A 101 -7.99 1.78 6.84
N SER A 102 -8.95 1.96 5.94
CA SER A 102 -8.85 1.57 4.53
C SER A 102 -8.62 0.07 4.29
N ALA A 103 -8.83 -0.76 5.30
CA ALA A 103 -8.73 -2.21 5.14
C ALA A 103 -9.91 -2.74 4.30
N PRO A 104 -9.70 -3.79 3.49
CA PRO A 104 -10.79 -4.52 2.86
C PRO A 104 -11.79 -5.04 3.90
N LYS A 105 -13.04 -5.28 3.48
CA LYS A 105 -14.07 -5.89 4.36
C LYS A 105 -13.69 -7.28 4.86
N GLY A 106 -12.77 -7.95 4.19
CA GLY A 106 -12.37 -9.32 4.43
C GLY A 106 -11.43 -9.81 3.34
N TYR A 107 -10.94 -11.03 3.51
CA TYR A 107 -9.93 -11.65 2.66
C TYR A 107 -10.08 -13.18 2.70
N THR A 108 -9.55 -13.87 1.69
CA THR A 108 -9.47 -15.34 1.65
C THR A 108 -8.02 -15.74 1.92
N GLY A 109 -7.74 -16.32 3.09
CA GLY A 109 -6.39 -16.75 3.46
C GLY A 109 -5.86 -17.84 2.52
N GLN A 110 -4.62 -17.67 2.06
CA GLN A 110 -3.91 -18.63 1.21
C GLN A 110 -2.63 -19.11 1.90
N ALA A 111 -2.14 -20.28 1.50
CA ALA A 111 -0.87 -20.78 2.01
C ALA A 111 0.25 -19.73 1.85
N GLY A 112 0.98 -19.49 2.94
CA GLY A 112 2.05 -18.51 3.04
C GLY A 112 1.57 -17.09 3.37
N ASP A 113 0.29 -16.84 3.61
CA ASP A 113 -0.18 -15.52 3.98
C ASP A 113 0.04 -15.23 5.47
N LEU A 114 0.56 -14.03 5.75
CA LEU A 114 0.48 -13.39 7.06
C LEU A 114 -0.72 -12.44 7.05
N THR A 115 -1.62 -12.63 8.01
CA THR A 115 -2.87 -11.89 8.09
C THR A 115 -3.16 -11.44 9.52
N TYR A 116 -4.09 -10.49 9.65
CA TYR A 116 -4.65 -10.05 10.91
C TYR A 116 -6.16 -10.24 10.87
N TYR A 117 -6.71 -10.96 11.84
CA TYR A 117 -8.15 -11.12 11.96
C TYR A 117 -8.71 -10.12 12.97
N ALA A 118 -9.26 -9.03 12.45
CA ALA A 118 -9.66 -7.87 13.23
C ALA A 118 -10.73 -8.13 14.31
N PRO A 119 -11.72 -9.03 14.11
CA PRO A 119 -12.72 -9.32 15.14
C PRO A 119 -12.10 -9.83 16.45
N TRP A 120 -11.05 -10.65 16.39
CA TRP A 120 -10.42 -11.22 17.60
C TRP A 120 -9.09 -10.55 17.96
N GLY A 121 -8.44 -9.88 17.02
CA GLY A 121 -7.20 -9.17 17.28
C GLY A 121 -5.98 -10.08 17.27
N ASN A 122 -6.07 -11.20 16.56
CA ASN A 122 -5.00 -12.17 16.39
C ASN A 122 -4.28 -11.97 15.06
N LEU A 123 -2.98 -12.22 15.11
CA LEU A 123 -2.17 -12.56 13.96
C LEU A 123 -2.52 -13.98 13.51
N ALA A 124 -2.57 -14.21 12.21
CA ALA A 124 -2.83 -15.50 11.60
C ALA A 124 -1.84 -15.77 10.46
N ILE A 125 -1.18 -16.93 10.50
CA ILE A 125 -0.26 -17.41 9.47
C ILE A 125 -0.86 -18.64 8.82
N PHE A 126 -1.30 -18.51 7.57
CA PHE A 126 -1.85 -19.60 6.80
C PHE A 126 -0.74 -20.50 6.27
N TYR A 127 -0.79 -21.77 6.60
CA TYR A 127 0.13 -22.79 6.08
C TYR A 127 -0.54 -23.73 5.07
N LYS A 128 -1.86 -23.57 4.89
CA LYS A 128 -2.68 -24.10 3.80
C LYS A 128 -3.65 -22.99 3.36
N ASP A 129 -4.34 -23.22 2.26
CA ASP A 129 -5.47 -22.38 1.89
C ASP A 129 -6.60 -22.53 2.91
N SER A 130 -7.35 -21.45 3.12
CA SER A 130 -8.51 -21.43 4.01
C SER A 130 -9.63 -22.34 3.49
N ASP A 131 -10.01 -23.35 4.26
CA ASP A 131 -11.14 -24.24 3.94
C ASP A 131 -12.51 -23.52 4.03
N VAL A 132 -12.58 -22.42 4.79
CA VAL A 132 -13.81 -21.61 4.94
C VAL A 132 -13.95 -20.53 3.87
N GLY A 133 -12.90 -20.30 3.06
CA GLY A 133 -12.88 -19.27 2.04
C GLY A 133 -12.79 -17.85 2.61
N TYR A 134 -13.67 -16.97 2.13
CA TYR A 134 -13.65 -15.53 2.45
C TYR A 134 -14.10 -15.24 3.88
N ALA A 135 -13.26 -14.56 4.65
CA ALA A 135 -13.54 -14.20 6.04
C ALA A 135 -13.67 -12.68 6.22
N ASN A 136 -14.82 -12.24 6.76
CA ASN A 136 -15.03 -10.83 7.12
C ASN A 136 -14.07 -10.40 8.23
N GLY A 137 -13.41 -9.25 8.05
CA GLY A 137 -12.42 -8.71 8.98
C GLY A 137 -11.05 -9.39 8.93
N LEU A 138 -10.82 -10.34 8.03
CA LEU A 138 -9.49 -10.84 7.74
C LEU A 138 -8.75 -9.85 6.82
N ILE A 139 -7.56 -9.42 7.24
CA ILE A 139 -6.77 -8.39 6.58
C ILE A 139 -5.41 -8.99 6.22
N PHE A 140 -5.07 -8.97 4.93
CA PHE A 140 -3.76 -9.39 4.46
C PHE A 140 -2.68 -8.39 4.89
N LEU A 141 -1.60 -8.89 5.51
CA LEU A 141 -0.44 -8.08 5.92
C LEU A 141 0.76 -8.29 5.01
N GLY A 142 0.97 -9.51 4.53
CA GLY A 142 2.13 -9.84 3.70
C GLY A 142 2.27 -11.31 3.38
N LYS A 143 3.29 -11.62 2.56
CA LYS A 143 3.56 -12.97 2.07
C LYS A 143 4.87 -13.50 2.65
N ILE A 144 4.80 -14.71 3.19
CA ILE A 144 5.96 -15.50 3.61
C ILE A 144 6.71 -15.96 2.36
N GLU A 145 8.02 -15.76 2.32
CA GLU A 145 8.84 -16.09 1.15
C GLU A 145 9.03 -17.60 0.99
N ASN A 146 9.33 -18.30 2.10
CA ASN A 146 9.51 -19.74 2.13
C ASN A 146 8.83 -20.31 3.38
N LEU A 147 7.67 -20.95 3.22
CA LEU A 147 6.90 -21.51 4.33
C LEU A 147 7.64 -22.72 4.93
N PRO A 148 8.07 -22.68 6.21
CA PRO A 148 8.82 -23.80 6.78
C PRO A 148 7.92 -24.92 7.24
N LYS A 149 8.47 -26.14 7.20
CA LYS A 149 7.79 -27.38 7.61
C LYS A 149 7.28 -27.37 9.05
N ALA A 150 7.87 -26.57 9.94
CA ALA A 150 7.41 -26.44 11.33
C ALA A 150 5.94 -26.02 11.42
N PHE A 151 5.45 -25.19 10.50
CA PHE A 151 4.04 -24.80 10.43
C PHE A 151 3.11 -25.97 10.09
N LEU A 152 3.62 -27.01 9.42
CA LEU A 152 2.86 -28.21 9.05
C LEU A 152 2.89 -29.30 10.13
N SER A 153 3.97 -29.39 10.92
CA SER A 153 4.21 -30.54 11.79
C SER A 153 3.99 -30.28 13.28
N GLN A 154 4.04 -29.02 13.73
CA GLN A 154 3.93 -28.68 15.14
C GLN A 154 2.56 -28.06 15.43
N SER A 155 1.88 -28.50 16.50
CA SER A 155 0.60 -27.91 16.91
C SER A 155 0.79 -26.53 17.53
N GLU A 156 1.86 -26.32 18.30
CA GLU A 156 2.21 -25.04 18.92
C GLU A 156 3.71 -24.81 18.91
N PHE A 157 4.14 -23.55 18.77
CA PHE A 157 5.55 -23.15 18.91
C PHE A 157 5.69 -21.65 19.17
N THR A 158 6.84 -21.27 19.75
CA THR A 158 7.15 -19.85 19.99
C THR A 158 7.92 -19.27 18.83
N VAL A 159 7.58 -18.04 18.46
CA VAL A 159 8.31 -17.25 17.47
C VAL A 159 8.75 -15.91 18.04
N VAL A 160 9.81 -15.35 17.46
CA VAL A 160 10.19 -13.95 17.65
C VAL A 160 10.14 -13.24 16.31
N ILE A 161 9.38 -12.15 16.23
CA ILE A 161 9.17 -11.37 15.02
C ILE A 161 9.92 -10.04 15.14
N ARG A 162 10.71 -9.69 14.12
CA ARG A 162 11.54 -8.46 14.10
C ARG A 162 11.50 -7.81 12.73
N GLN A 163 11.73 -6.50 12.68
CA GLN A 163 12.03 -5.81 11.42
C GLN A 163 13.42 -6.23 10.91
N VAL A 164 13.55 -6.39 9.60
CA VAL A 164 14.87 -6.54 8.97
C VAL A 164 15.52 -5.15 8.91
N LYS A 165 16.76 -5.04 9.37
CA LYS A 165 17.55 -3.80 9.35
C LYS A 165 18.22 -3.58 7.99
#